data_AF-A0A5B7WUX6-F1
#
_entry.id   AF-A0A5B7WUX6-F1
#
_cell.length_a   1.000
_cell.length_b   1.000
_cell.length_c   1.000
_cell.angle_alpha   90.00
_cell.angle_beta   90.00
_cell.angle_gamma   90.00
#
_symmetry.space_group_name_H-M   'P 1'
#
loop_
_entity.id
_entity.type
_entity.pdbx_description
1 polymer ?
#
loop_
_entity_poly.entity_id
_entity_poly.type
_entity_poly.pdbx_seq_one_letter_code
_entity_poly.pdbx_strand_id
1 'polypeptide(L)'
;MTDGHRLVEFKGGQIMSNGRRLETTSTTWQQILAHREPEQIQEIAARFEQAGVRPQLVAQAIADGGAQLDGAMRSNTPGWEQPFGGLLAVALLAGEVAAHSAYLVSRASVVRAVAVDGLLEDFSAIAVGASLGVSRQKVYEIGRNGQRVRAEGGLGGS
;
A
#
# COMPACT_ATOMS: atom_id res chain seq x y z
N MET A 1 42.17 41.08 38.40
CA MET A 1 40.83 41.02 37.78
C MET A 1 41.04 40.93 36.28
N THR A 2 40.87 39.69 35.78
CA THR A 2 40.76 39.18 34.39
C THR A 2 40.60 40.24 33.31
N ASP A 3 41.58 40.50 32.44
CA ASP A 3 42.13 39.68 31.34
C ASP A 3 41.08 39.23 30.31
N GLY A 4 41.18 39.83 29.11
CA GLY A 4 40.24 39.70 28.00
C GLY A 4 40.87 38.90 26.87
N HIS A 5 40.41 37.66 26.70
CA HIS A 5 40.78 36.79 25.59
C HIS A 5 39.59 36.56 24.63
N ARG A 6 39.70 37.19 23.46
CA ARG A 6 39.55 36.64 22.10
C ARG A 6 38.37 35.70 21.79
N LEU A 7 37.55 36.04 20.78
CA LEU A 7 37.34 35.17 19.61
C LEU A 7 36.63 35.90 18.45
N VAL A 8 37.15 35.62 17.27
CA VAL A 8 36.82 36.18 15.96
C VAL A 8 35.64 35.40 15.39
N GLU A 9 34.55 36.06 15.01
CA GLU A 9 33.52 35.46 14.16
C GLU A 9 33.31 36.32 12.93
N PHE A 10 33.81 35.83 11.80
CA PHE A 10 33.58 36.43 10.48
C PHE A 10 32.54 35.60 9.72
N LYS A 11 31.46 36.31 9.37
CA LYS A 11 30.68 36.25 8.14
C LYS A 11 30.23 34.89 7.61
N GLY A 12 28.91 34.69 7.74
CA GLY A 12 28.13 33.82 6.88
C GLY A 12 28.18 34.19 5.40
N GLY A 13 28.08 33.14 4.59
CA GLY A 13 28.02 33.11 3.13
C GLY A 13 28.93 31.99 2.63
N GLN A 14 28.53 31.02 1.80
CA GLN A 14 27.32 30.78 1.01
C GLN A 14 27.44 29.36 0.41
N ILE A 15 26.35 28.82 -0.16
CA ILE A 15 26.27 27.85 -1.29
C ILE A 15 26.12 26.34 -0.97
N MET A 16 24.86 25.89 -1.15
CA MET A 16 24.36 24.70 -1.85
C MET A 16 25.16 23.37 -1.79
N SER A 17 24.50 22.33 -1.28
CA SER A 17 24.66 20.97 -1.81
C SER A 17 23.33 20.22 -1.80
N ASN A 18 22.87 19.88 -3.01
CA ASN A 18 21.91 18.82 -3.28
C ASN A 18 22.45 17.50 -2.70
N GLY A 19 21.69 16.89 -1.80
CA GLY A 19 22.11 15.64 -1.15
C GLY A 19 20.98 15.03 -0.34
N ARG A 20 19.96 14.53 -1.05
CA ARG A 20 19.03 13.47 -0.66
C ARG A 20 19.10 13.08 0.83
N ARG A 21 18.36 13.77 1.71
CA ARG A 21 18.03 13.19 3.00
C ARG A 21 16.93 12.16 2.74
N LEU A 22 17.36 10.94 2.37
CA LEU A 22 16.52 9.75 2.48
C LEU A 22 16.27 9.55 3.97
N GLU A 23 15.37 10.35 4.53
CA GLU A 23 14.95 10.22 5.91
C GLU A 23 14.29 8.85 6.06
N THR A 24 14.85 8.08 6.97
CA THR A 24 14.58 6.67 7.20
C THR A 24 13.13 6.54 7.63
N THR A 25 12.23 6.19 6.72
CA THR A 25 10.85 5.86 7.10
C THR A 25 10.90 4.79 8.19
N SER A 26 10.26 5.06 9.34
CA SER A 26 10.22 4.14 10.47
C SER A 26 9.84 2.72 10.03
N THR A 27 10.48 1.70 10.59
CA THR A 27 10.17 0.29 10.33
C THR A 27 8.67 -0.01 10.50
N THR A 28 7.98 0.72 11.39
CA THR A 28 6.53 0.62 11.57
C THR A 28 5.75 0.98 10.30
N TRP A 29 6.11 2.09 9.63
CA TRP A 29 5.44 2.51 8.41
C TRP A 29 5.72 1.57 7.24
N GLN A 30 6.94 1.04 7.15
CA GLN A 30 7.30 0.04 6.15
C GLN A 30 6.47 -1.24 6.30
N GLN A 31 6.21 -1.67 7.54
CA GLN A 31 5.37 -2.83 7.82
C GLN A 31 3.90 -2.59 7.48
N ILE A 32 3.34 -1.43 7.88
CA ILE A 32 1.93 -1.09 7.63
C ILE A 32 1.66 -0.92 6.13
N LEU A 33 2.58 -0.27 5.43
CA LEU A 33 2.47 0.07 4.01
C LEU A 33 3.20 -0.93 3.11
N ALA A 34 3.39 -2.18 3.56
CA ALA A 34 4.10 -3.22 2.81
C ALA A 34 3.46 -3.59 1.45
N HIS A 35 2.27 -3.06 1.17
CA HIS A 35 1.56 -3.22 -0.10
C HIS A 35 1.80 -2.07 -1.09
N ARG A 36 2.57 -1.05 -0.68
CA ARG A 36 3.03 0.07 -1.50
C ARG A 36 4.43 -0.20 -2.02
N GLU A 37 4.80 0.47 -3.11
CA GLU A 37 6.19 0.46 -3.56
C GLU A 37 7.08 1.21 -2.56
N PRO A 38 8.32 0.73 -2.31
CA PRO A 38 9.22 1.31 -1.31
C PRO A 38 9.42 2.82 -1.46
N GLU A 39 9.44 3.33 -2.70
CA GLU A 39 9.64 4.75 -3.01
C GLU A 39 8.45 5.62 -2.61
N GLN A 40 7.25 5.05 -2.50
CA GLN A 40 6.02 5.78 -2.18
C GLN A 40 5.76 5.88 -0.67
N ILE A 41 6.32 4.96 0.12
CA ILE A 41 6.03 4.79 1.54
C ILE A 41 6.30 6.08 2.32
N GLN A 42 7.42 6.75 2.04
CA GLN A 42 7.80 7.99 2.74
C GLN A 42 6.79 9.11 2.51
N GLU A 43 6.37 9.33 1.26
CA GLU A 43 5.42 10.38 0.90
C GLU A 43 4.01 10.11 1.42
N ILE A 44 3.61 8.84 1.50
CA ILE A 44 2.32 8.45 2.08
C ILE A 44 2.33 8.64 3.60
N ALA A 45 3.38 8.17 4.28
CA ALA A 45 3.55 8.34 5.72
C ALA A 45 3.52 9.82 6.12
N ALA A 46 4.26 10.67 5.39
CA ALA A 46 4.27 12.11 5.63
C ALA A 46 2.87 12.74 5.51
N ARG A 47 2.04 12.32 4.55
CA ARG A 47 0.66 12.80 4.41
C ARG A 47 -0.22 12.42 5.59
N PHE A 48 -0.08 11.20 6.10
CA PHE A 48 -0.80 10.78 7.30
C PHE A 48 -0.38 11.58 8.54
N GLU A 49 0.92 11.75 8.74
CA GLU A 49 1.46 12.51 9.86
C GLU A 49 1.03 13.98 9.82
N GLN A 50 1.05 14.61 8.64
CA GLN A 50 0.55 15.98 8.44
C GLN A 50 -0.94 16.11 8.72
N ALA A 51 -1.72 15.05 8.52
CA ALA A 51 -3.14 14.98 8.87
C ALA A 51 -3.39 14.59 10.33
N GLY A 52 -2.34 14.45 11.17
CA GLY A 52 -2.47 14.04 12.58
C GLY A 52 -2.82 12.56 12.75
N VAL A 53 -2.72 11.75 11.69
CA VAL A 53 -3.04 10.33 11.72
C VAL A 53 -1.82 9.54 12.16
N ARG A 54 -1.98 8.82 13.28
CA ARG A 54 -0.95 7.94 13.81
C ARG A 54 -0.88 6.63 13.01
N PRO A 55 0.31 6.00 12.89
CA PRO A 55 0.47 4.73 12.17
C PRO A 55 -0.50 3.64 12.65
N GLN A 56 -0.79 3.58 13.95
CA GLN A 56 -1.68 2.58 14.52
C GLN A 56 -3.11 2.69 13.98
N LEU A 57 -3.58 3.90 13.67
CA LEU A 57 -4.92 4.10 13.10
C LEU A 57 -4.98 3.63 11.65
N VAL A 58 -3.90 3.85 10.87
CA VAL A 58 -3.77 3.30 9.50
C VAL A 58 -3.75 1.78 9.53
N ALA A 59 -2.97 1.19 10.44
CA ALA A 59 -2.91 -0.26 10.62
C ALA A 59 -4.27 -0.85 10.98
N GLN A 60 -5.03 -0.21 11.87
CA GLN A 60 -6.38 -0.64 12.25
C GLN A 60 -7.36 -0.57 11.08
N ALA A 61 -7.37 0.54 10.34
CA ALA A 61 -8.24 0.70 9.18
C ALA A 61 -7.94 -0.33 8.07
N ILE A 62 -6.67 -0.65 7.84
CA ILE A 62 -6.29 -1.72 6.91
C ILE A 62 -6.76 -3.08 7.44
N ALA A 63 -6.51 -3.37 8.72
CA ALA A 63 -6.81 -4.68 9.31
C ALA A 63 -8.31 -4.99 9.35
N ASP A 64 -9.17 -3.99 9.56
CA ASP A 64 -10.62 -4.15 9.55
C ASP A 64 -11.28 -3.90 8.18
N GLY A 65 -10.48 -3.64 7.15
CA GLY A 65 -10.97 -3.36 5.80
C GLY A 65 -11.82 -2.09 5.69
N GLY A 66 -11.67 -1.14 6.61
CA GLY A 66 -12.44 0.10 6.67
C GLY A 66 -13.83 -0.07 7.31
N ALA A 67 -14.11 -1.19 7.97
CA ALA A 67 -15.42 -1.45 8.57
C ALA A 67 -15.80 -0.39 9.62
N GLN A 68 -14.86 0.07 10.44
CA GLN A 68 -15.14 1.15 11.41
C GLN A 68 -15.43 2.49 10.72
N LEU A 69 -14.77 2.79 9.60
CA LEU A 69 -15.03 4.01 8.83
C LEU A 69 -16.43 4.00 8.22
N ASP A 70 -16.82 2.89 7.59
CA ASP A 70 -18.17 2.72 7.03
C ASP A 70 -19.25 2.80 8.12
N GLY A 71 -19.04 2.11 9.25
CA GLY A 71 -19.96 2.17 10.38
C GLY A 71 -20.13 3.58 10.96
N ALA A 72 -19.03 4.32 11.15
CA ALA A 72 -19.07 5.68 11.64
C ALA A 72 -19.81 6.62 10.67
N MET A 73 -19.50 6.54 9.37
CA MET A 73 -20.19 7.30 8.32
C MET A 73 -21.69 7.00 8.32
N ARG A 74 -22.09 5.73 8.40
CA ARG A 74 -23.51 5.31 8.42
C ARG A 74 -24.26 5.69 9.68
N SER A 75 -23.56 5.89 10.80
CA SER A 75 -24.19 6.34 12.05
C SER A 75 -24.86 7.71 11.91
N ASN A 76 -24.45 8.51 10.93
CA ASN A 76 -24.92 9.88 10.68
C ASN A 76 -24.86 10.79 11.92
N THR A 77 -23.98 10.46 12.87
CA THR A 77 -23.76 11.26 14.07
C THR A 77 -22.95 12.49 13.69
N PRO A 78 -23.37 13.72 14.06
CA PRO A 78 -22.54 14.91 13.83
C PRO A 78 -21.15 14.75 14.45
N GLY A 79 -20.09 15.00 13.66
CA GLY A 79 -18.72 14.83 14.12
C GLY A 79 -18.22 13.37 14.15
N TRP A 80 -18.87 12.45 13.43
CA TRP A 80 -18.45 11.04 13.34
C TRP A 80 -17.01 10.86 12.85
N GLU A 81 -16.47 11.85 12.14
CA GLU A 81 -15.10 11.87 11.63
C GLU A 81 -14.05 12.23 12.70
N GLN A 82 -14.47 12.86 13.81
CA GLN A 82 -13.56 13.41 14.83
C GLN A 82 -12.67 12.34 15.47
N PRO A 83 -13.16 11.11 15.80
CA PRO A 83 -12.30 10.04 16.31
C PRO A 83 -11.15 9.64 15.36
N PHE A 84 -11.30 9.92 14.07
CA PHE A 84 -10.31 9.59 13.05
C PHE A 84 -9.35 10.75 12.73
N GLY A 85 -9.57 11.94 13.30
CA GLY A 85 -8.78 13.15 13.01
C GLY A 85 -9.39 14.07 11.95
N GLY A 86 -10.69 13.95 11.66
CA GLY A 86 -11.39 14.82 10.71
C GLY A 86 -11.58 14.21 9.33
N LEU A 87 -12.31 14.92 8.45
CA LEU A 87 -12.66 14.43 7.10
C LEU A 87 -11.44 14.12 6.23
N LEU A 88 -10.37 14.92 6.31
CA LEU A 88 -9.14 14.65 5.56
C LEU A 88 -8.50 13.32 5.99
N ALA A 89 -8.42 13.08 7.30
CA ALA A 89 -7.88 11.83 7.83
C ALA A 89 -8.72 10.62 7.40
N VAL A 90 -10.06 10.74 7.45
CA VAL A 90 -10.97 9.69 6.95
C VAL A 90 -10.73 9.41 5.46
N ALA A 91 -10.61 10.46 4.64
CA ALA A 91 -10.36 10.28 3.20
C ALA A 91 -9.03 9.59 2.91
N LEU A 92 -7.97 9.93 3.65
CA LEU A 92 -6.67 9.27 3.54
C LEU A 92 -6.75 7.79 3.98
N LEU A 93 -7.40 7.51 5.12
CA LEU A 93 -7.57 6.14 5.62
C LEU A 93 -8.37 5.29 4.64
N ALA A 94 -9.51 5.78 4.14
CA ALA A 94 -10.31 5.08 3.15
C ALA A 94 -9.55 4.84 1.84
N GLY A 95 -8.76 5.82 1.40
CA GLY A 95 -7.89 5.68 0.22
C GLY A 95 -6.84 4.59 0.40
N GLU A 96 -6.25 4.47 1.59
CA GLU A 96 -5.27 3.41 1.88
C GLU A 96 -5.91 2.03 1.97
N VAL A 97 -7.11 1.92 2.57
CA VAL A 97 -7.89 0.69 2.57
C VAL A 97 -8.20 0.22 1.14
N ALA A 98 -8.59 1.15 0.27
CA ALA A 98 -8.86 0.84 -1.14
C ALA A 98 -7.59 0.37 -1.87
N ALA A 99 -6.45 1.02 -1.63
CA ALA A 99 -5.17 0.62 -2.22
C ALA A 99 -4.73 -0.78 -1.73
N HIS A 100 -4.84 -1.05 -0.43
CA HIS A 100 -4.55 -2.37 0.12
C HIS A 100 -5.45 -3.45 -0.48
N SER A 101 -6.75 -3.17 -0.60
CA SER A 101 -7.71 -4.08 -1.23
C SER A 101 -7.36 -4.37 -2.69
N ALA A 102 -6.98 -3.34 -3.46
CA ALA A 102 -6.54 -3.51 -4.84
C ALA A 102 -5.28 -4.38 -4.95
N TYR A 103 -4.31 -4.19 -4.04
CA TYR A 103 -3.12 -5.03 -3.96
C TYR A 103 -3.47 -6.50 -3.68
N LEU A 104 -4.37 -6.77 -2.73
CA LEU A 104 -4.82 -8.14 -2.42
C LEU A 104 -5.54 -8.80 -3.60
N VAL A 105 -6.44 -8.07 -4.26
CA VAL A 105 -7.15 -8.55 -5.46
C VAL A 105 -6.18 -8.87 -6.59
N SER A 106 -5.18 -8.02 -6.82
CA SER A 106 -4.13 -8.25 -7.81
C SER A 106 -3.36 -9.54 -7.53
N ARG A 107 -2.86 -9.71 -6.29
CA ARG A 107 -2.15 -10.93 -5.86
C ARG A 107 -3.00 -12.18 -6.00
N ALA A 108 -4.24 -12.14 -5.52
CA ALA A 108 -5.16 -13.27 -5.63
C ALA A 108 -5.46 -13.63 -7.09
N SER A 109 -5.57 -12.62 -7.97
CA SER A 109 -5.79 -12.83 -9.40
C SER A 109 -4.63 -13.53 -10.08
N VAL A 110 -3.38 -13.19 -9.72
CA VAL A 110 -2.18 -13.85 -10.23
C VAL A 110 -2.16 -15.33 -9.80
N VAL A 111 -2.35 -15.61 -8.51
CA VAL A 111 -2.39 -17.00 -8.01
C VAL A 111 -3.49 -17.80 -8.69
N ARG A 112 -4.69 -17.22 -8.81
CA ARG A 112 -5.82 -17.85 -9.50
C ARG A 112 -5.52 -18.13 -10.96
N ALA A 113 -4.84 -17.22 -11.65
CA ALA A 113 -4.48 -17.39 -13.05
C ALA A 113 -3.56 -18.60 -13.26
N VAL A 114 -2.49 -18.70 -12.46
CA VAL A 114 -1.55 -19.84 -12.50
C VAL A 114 -2.26 -21.16 -12.14
N ALA A 115 -3.10 -21.15 -11.11
CA ALA A 115 -3.84 -22.35 -10.70
C ALA A 115 -4.81 -22.84 -11.79
N VAL A 116 -5.54 -21.92 -12.44
CA VAL A 116 -6.47 -22.28 -13.54
C VAL A 116 -5.71 -22.78 -14.76
N ASP A 117 -4.56 -22.19 -15.09
CA ASP A 117 -3.71 -22.65 -16.18
C ASP A 117 -3.23 -24.09 -15.93
N GLY A 118 -2.76 -24.40 -14.71
CA GLY A 118 -2.41 -25.78 -14.32
C GLY A 118 -3.60 -26.74 -14.39
N LEU A 119 -4.79 -26.34 -13.93
CA LEU A 119 -5.99 -27.19 -14.03
C LEU A 119 -6.38 -27.50 -15.48
N LEU A 120 -6.09 -26.63 -16.43
CA LEU A 120 -6.37 -26.85 -17.85
C LEU A 120 -5.43 -27.88 -18.50
N GLU A 121 -4.35 -28.28 -17.83
CA GLU A 121 -3.46 -29.36 -18.27
C GLU A 121 -4.13 -30.73 -18.07
N ASP A 122 -4.92 -30.89 -17.00
CA ASP A 122 -5.55 -32.18 -16.63
C ASP A 122 -7.06 -32.24 -16.90
N PHE A 123 -7.74 -31.09 -16.94
CA PHE A 123 -9.19 -31.02 -17.00
C PHE A 123 -9.68 -30.14 -18.16
N SER A 124 -10.87 -30.47 -18.69
CA SER A 124 -11.53 -29.61 -19.68
C SER A 124 -11.97 -28.28 -19.06
N ALA A 125 -11.95 -27.21 -19.85
CA ALA A 125 -12.41 -25.89 -19.42
C ALA A 125 -13.87 -25.85 -18.95
N ILE A 126 -14.72 -26.79 -19.39
CA ILE A 126 -16.10 -26.93 -18.93
C ILE A 126 -16.12 -27.45 -17.49
N ALA A 127 -15.36 -28.52 -17.19
CA ALA A 127 -15.27 -29.09 -15.86
C ALA A 127 -14.67 -28.10 -14.84
N VAL A 128 -13.62 -27.39 -15.23
CA VAL A 128 -13.02 -26.32 -14.42
C VAL A 128 -14.01 -25.18 -14.19
N GLY A 129 -14.73 -24.74 -15.24
CA GLY A 129 -15.72 -23.67 -15.13
C GLY A 129 -16.88 -24.02 -14.19
N ALA A 130 -17.41 -25.24 -14.30
CA ALA A 130 -18.44 -25.75 -13.41
C ALA A 130 -17.98 -25.76 -11.95
N SER A 131 -16.74 -26.19 -11.69
CA SER A 131 -16.16 -26.24 -10.33
C SER A 131 -15.91 -24.85 -9.74
N LEU A 132 -15.53 -23.88 -10.58
CA LEU A 132 -15.23 -22.51 -10.16
C LEU A 132 -16.42 -21.55 -10.20
N GLY A 133 -17.58 -22.00 -10.67
CA GLY A 133 -18.77 -21.16 -10.84
C GLY A 133 -18.60 -20.06 -11.90
N VAL A 134 -17.81 -20.30 -12.94
CA VAL A 134 -17.58 -19.34 -14.03
C VAL A 134 -17.78 -19.96 -15.41
N SER A 135 -18.04 -19.12 -16.41
CA SER A 135 -18.20 -19.58 -17.78
C SER A 135 -16.91 -20.18 -18.35
N ARG A 136 -17.03 -21.10 -19.31
CA ARG A 136 -15.90 -21.67 -20.06
C ARG A 136 -15.01 -20.58 -20.67
N GLN A 137 -15.61 -19.54 -21.25
CA GLN A 137 -14.86 -18.42 -21.80
C GLN A 137 -14.00 -17.76 -20.72
N LYS A 138 -14.57 -17.54 -19.52
CA LYS A 138 -13.85 -16.92 -18.42
C LYS A 138 -12.68 -17.77 -17.93
N VAL A 139 -12.81 -19.10 -17.95
CA VAL A 139 -11.72 -20.02 -17.63
C VAL A 139 -10.51 -19.79 -18.54
N TYR A 140 -10.71 -19.71 -19.86
CA TYR A 140 -9.59 -19.47 -20.78
C TYR A 140 -8.99 -18.07 -20.64
N GLU A 141 -9.81 -17.05 -20.37
CA GLU A 141 -9.29 -15.70 -20.08
C GLU A 141 -8.37 -15.72 -18.85
N ILE A 142 -8.78 -16.42 -17.78
CA ILE A 142 -7.99 -16.55 -16.56
C ILE A 142 -6.71 -17.37 -16.82
N GLY A 143 -6.84 -18.53 -17.49
CA GLY A 143 -5.71 -19.42 -17.78
C GLY A 143 -4.65 -18.75 -18.66
N ARG A 144 -5.04 -17.98 -19.68
CA ARG A 144 -4.10 -17.22 -20.52
C ARG A 144 -3.24 -16.25 -19.72
N ASN A 145 -3.82 -15.62 -18.69
CA ASN A 145 -3.05 -14.75 -17.80
C ASN A 145 -2.03 -15.56 -16.98
N GLY A 146 -2.35 -16.81 -16.62
CA GLY A 146 -1.44 -17.72 -15.92
C GLY A 146 -0.24 -18.10 -16.78
N GLN A 147 -0.47 -18.40 -18.06
CA GLN A 147 0.59 -18.71 -19.02
C GLN A 147 1.59 -17.56 -19.14
N ARG A 148 1.09 -16.33 -19.24
CA ARG A 148 1.92 -15.13 -19.31
C ARG A 148 2.78 -14.96 -18.05
N VAL A 149 2.19 -15.11 -16.87
CA VAL A 149 2.93 -15.01 -15.60
C VAL A 149 4.03 -16.07 -15.50
N ARG A 150 3.75 -17.32 -15.90
CA ARG A 150 4.75 -18.39 -15.91
C ARG A 150 5.89 -18.10 -16.89
N ALA A 151 5.58 -17.56 -18.07
CA ALA A 151 6.59 -17.17 -19.06
C ALA A 151 7.48 -16.01 -18.58
N GLU A 152 6.91 -15.00 -17.91
CA GLU A 152 7.64 -13.85 -17.37
C GLU A 152 8.51 -14.22 -16.16
N GLY A 153 8.10 -15.21 -15.34
CA GLY A 153 8.88 -15.73 -14.23
C GLY A 153 9.97 -16.76 -14.61
N GLY A 154 10.02 -17.19 -15.87
CA GLY A 154 10.82 -18.34 -16.34
C GLY A 154 12.21 -18.06 -16.88
N LEU A 155 12.72 -16.81 -16.86
CA LEU A 155 14.05 -16.44 -17.40
C LEU A 155 15.04 -15.89 -16.35
N GLY A 156 14.80 -16.14 -15.06
CA GLY A 156 15.67 -15.72 -13.95
C GLY A 156 16.65 -16.78 -13.44
N GLY A 157 16.91 -17.85 -14.19
CA GLY A 157 17.77 -18.95 -13.75
C GLY A 157 18.49 -19.62 -14.91
N SER A 158 19.68 -19.12 -15.24
CA SER A 158 20.75 -19.86 -15.92
C SER A 158 22.08 -19.34 -15.42
#